data_AF-A0A1S6XX85-F1
#
_entry.id   AF-A0A1S6XX85-F1
#
_cell.length_a   1.000
_cell.length_b   1.000
_cell.length_c   1.000
_cell.angle_alpha   90.00
_cell.angle_beta   90.00
_cell.angle_gamma   90.00
#
_symmetry.space_group_name_H-M   'P 1'
#
loop_
_entity.id
_entity.type
_entity.pdbx_description
1 polymer ?
#
loop_
_entity_poly.entity_id
_entity_poly.type
_entity_poly.pdbx_seq_one_letter_code
_entity_poly.pdbx_strand_id
1 'polypeptide(L)'
;QVTWSNLKHTESGKYFCEAHNQYSEGRIDKSSNMLTITVERPTFDDLVEVIHKLFTQVDGAKESLKAINQNIKNINKDLDFKEQNITSIKEEVIRNQNNIQILSEDSNIKEQNLTSIKADLSTKQQTFLNIKEDVILNQQNIDKIKQDLNTYRHNMSNIGEHLEVILANLSTASIKVKNQTDEGSKMSYPPRKSCRDVNSTDERVVVTLTSGLKVMCDTKTDGGGWI
;
A
#
# COMPACT_ATOMS: atom_id res chain seq x y z
N GLN A 1 -91.87 -33.57 -39.36
CA GLN A 1 -92.14 -33.47 -37.91
C GLN A 1 -92.67 -32.07 -37.64
N VAL A 2 -93.81 -31.95 -36.96
CA VAL A 2 -94.39 -30.65 -36.57
C VAL A 2 -94.06 -30.44 -35.09
N THR A 3 -93.44 -29.30 -34.76
CA THR A 3 -93.11 -28.92 -33.37
C THR A 3 -93.91 -27.69 -32.99
N TRP A 4 -94.58 -27.73 -31.84
CA TRP A 4 -95.39 -26.65 -31.30
C TRP A 4 -94.76 -26.05 -30.06
N SER A 5 -94.82 -24.73 -29.90
CA SER A 5 -94.26 -23.99 -28.77
C SER A 5 -95.18 -22.84 -28.37
N ASN A 6 -95.25 -22.52 -27.08
CA ASN A 6 -96.07 -21.43 -26.51
C ASN A 6 -97.58 -21.60 -26.77
N LEU A 7 -98.08 -22.82 -26.54
CA LEU A 7 -99.48 -23.14 -26.76
C LEU A 7 -100.41 -22.31 -25.88
N LYS A 8 -101.46 -21.78 -26.48
CA LYS A 8 -102.54 -21.05 -25.83
C LYS A 8 -103.65 -22.01 -25.46
N HIS A 9 -104.41 -21.70 -24.41
CA HIS A 9 -105.56 -22.50 -24.01
C HIS A 9 -106.58 -22.69 -25.16
N THR A 10 -106.69 -21.71 -26.05
CA THR A 10 -107.54 -21.74 -27.25
C THR A 10 -107.10 -22.77 -28.30
N GLU A 11 -105.88 -23.32 -28.18
CA GLU A 11 -105.33 -24.38 -29.02
C GLU A 11 -105.52 -25.77 -28.38
N SER A 12 -106.40 -25.87 -27.38
CA SER A 12 -106.93 -27.17 -26.95
C SER A 12 -107.97 -27.65 -27.96
N GLY A 13 -107.91 -28.91 -28.37
CA GLY A 13 -108.85 -29.45 -29.34
C GLY A 13 -108.45 -30.79 -29.91
N LYS A 14 -109.26 -31.25 -30.86
CA LYS A 14 -109.00 -32.47 -31.64
C LYS A 14 -108.21 -32.09 -32.88
N TYR A 15 -107.02 -32.65 -33.00
CA TYR A 15 -106.12 -32.50 -34.12
C TYR A 15 -106.10 -33.77 -34.94
N PHE A 16 -106.25 -33.65 -36.25
CA PHE A 16 -106.25 -34.78 -37.16
C PHE A 16 -104.97 -34.76 -37.97
N CYS A 17 -104.20 -35.84 -37.88
CA CYS A 17 -103.11 -36.10 -38.80
C CYS A 17 -103.66 -37.02 -39.89
N GLU A 18 -103.79 -36.49 -41.11
CA GLU A 18 -104.26 -37.23 -42.27
C GLU A 18 -103.06 -37.53 -43.19
N ALA A 19 -102.87 -38.80 -43.50
CA ALA A 19 -101.91 -39.27 -44.50
C ALA A 19 -102.66 -39.80 -45.71
N HIS A 20 -102.23 -39.37 -46.89
CA HIS A 20 -102.77 -39.85 -48.17
C HIS A 20 -101.83 -40.92 -48.69
N ASN A 21 -102.30 -42.16 -48.69
CA ASN A 21 -101.54 -43.33 -49.13
C ASN A 21 -101.96 -43.66 -50.56
N GLN A 22 -101.03 -43.52 -51.49
CA GLN A 22 -101.25 -43.87 -52.89
C GLN A 22 -100.64 -45.24 -53.18
N TYR A 23 -101.46 -46.19 -53.60
CA TYR A 23 -101.04 -47.54 -53.91
C TYR A 23 -100.73 -47.67 -55.40
N SER A 24 -99.86 -48.62 -55.76
CA SER A 24 -99.39 -48.85 -57.13
C SER A 24 -100.50 -49.13 -58.14
N GLU A 25 -101.67 -49.58 -57.67
CA GLU A 25 -102.86 -49.89 -58.47
C GLU A 25 -103.74 -48.64 -58.74
N GLY A 26 -103.28 -47.45 -58.36
CA GLY A 26 -103.99 -46.19 -58.56
C GLY A 26 -105.05 -45.87 -57.50
N ARG A 27 -105.30 -46.77 -56.55
CA ARG A 27 -106.14 -46.50 -55.37
C ARG A 27 -105.43 -45.46 -54.48
N ILE A 28 -106.18 -44.45 -54.05
CA ILE A 28 -105.76 -43.50 -53.00
C ILE A 28 -106.61 -43.81 -51.78
N ASP A 29 -105.97 -44.06 -50.64
CA ASP A 29 -106.63 -44.22 -49.35
C ASP A 29 -106.19 -43.11 -48.40
N LYS A 30 -107.05 -42.79 -47.45
CA LYS A 30 -106.80 -41.76 -46.46
C LYS A 30 -106.80 -42.40 -45.09
N SER A 31 -105.63 -42.47 -44.49
CA SER A 31 -105.50 -42.88 -43.08
C SER A 31 -105.41 -41.62 -42.22
N SER A 32 -106.39 -41.41 -41.34
CA SER A 32 -106.36 -40.32 -40.38
C SER A 32 -106.29 -40.86 -38.95
N ASN A 33 -105.46 -40.23 -38.12
CA ASN A 33 -105.44 -40.44 -36.68
C ASN A 33 -105.78 -39.14 -35.97
N MET A 34 -106.62 -39.24 -34.95
CA MET A 34 -107.04 -38.11 -34.12
C MET A 34 -106.24 -38.09 -32.82
N LEU A 35 -105.66 -36.94 -32.51
CA LEU A 35 -105.05 -36.62 -31.22
C LEU A 35 -105.92 -35.57 -30.52
N THR A 36 -106.21 -35.74 -29.23
CA THR A 36 -106.80 -34.66 -28.43
C THR A 36 -105.67 -34.01 -27.64
N ILE A 37 -105.49 -32.70 -27.84
CA ILE A 37 -104.54 -31.90 -27.07
C ILE A 37 -105.36 -31.02 -26.12
N THR A 38 -105.03 -31.08 -24.83
CA THR A 38 -105.58 -30.18 -23.81
C THR A 38 -104.44 -29.33 -23.27
N VAL A 39 -104.56 -28.01 -23.42
CA VAL A 39 -103.60 -27.04 -22.90
C VAL A 39 -104.10 -26.57 -21.54
N GLU A 40 -103.51 -27.10 -20.47
CA GLU A 40 -103.89 -26.76 -19.10
C GLU A 40 -103.32 -25.39 -18.66
N ARG A 41 -104.05 -24.70 -17.78
CA ARG A 41 -103.53 -23.48 -17.15
C ARG A 41 -102.69 -23.87 -15.93
N PRO A 42 -101.63 -23.11 -15.62
CA PRO A 42 -100.94 -23.26 -14.35
C PRO A 42 -101.94 -23.16 -13.19
N THR A 43 -101.82 -24.08 -12.25
CA THR A 43 -102.58 -24.15 -11.02
C THR A 43 -101.93 -23.30 -9.93
N PHE A 44 -102.62 -23.16 -8.80
CA PHE A 44 -102.02 -22.55 -7.61
C PHE A 44 -100.84 -23.37 -7.09
N ASP A 45 -100.90 -24.70 -7.17
CA ASP A 45 -99.83 -25.59 -6.72
C ASP A 45 -98.57 -25.42 -7.58
N ASP A 46 -98.72 -25.23 -8.90
CA ASP A 46 -97.59 -24.91 -9.79
C ASP A 46 -96.90 -23.60 -9.38
N LEU A 47 -97.69 -22.58 -8.99
CA LEU A 47 -97.16 -21.32 -8.50
C LEU A 47 -96.43 -21.49 -7.15
N VAL A 48 -97.00 -22.27 -6.24
CA VAL A 48 -96.39 -22.59 -4.93
C VAL A 48 -95.05 -23.33 -5.12
N GLU A 49 -94.97 -24.28 -6.05
CA GLU A 49 -93.72 -24.98 -6.36
C GLU A 49 -92.64 -24.01 -6.90
N VAL A 50 -93.03 -23.11 -7.80
CA VAL A 50 -92.12 -22.06 -8.30
C VAL A 50 -91.65 -21.15 -7.18
N ILE A 51 -92.54 -20.72 -6.27
CA ILE A 51 -92.20 -19.89 -5.12
C ILE A 51 -91.21 -20.63 -4.19
N HIS A 52 -91.44 -21.92 -3.92
CA HIS A 52 -90.49 -22.72 -3.14
C HIS A 52 -89.12 -22.82 -3.81
N LYS A 53 -89.07 -23.03 -5.14
CA LYS A 53 -87.81 -23.03 -5.90
C LYS A 53 -87.11 -21.67 -5.87
N LEU A 54 -87.86 -20.57 -5.82
CA LEU A 54 -87.29 -19.23 -5.69
C LEU A 54 -86.71 -19.00 -4.29
N PHE A 55 -87.42 -19.42 -3.23
CA PHE A 55 -86.90 -19.31 -1.86
C PHE A 55 -85.61 -20.09 -1.67
N THR A 56 -85.53 -21.33 -2.16
CA THR A 56 -84.29 -22.12 -2.07
C THR A 56 -83.13 -21.49 -2.84
N GLN A 57 -83.38 -20.90 -4.00
CA GLN A 57 -82.38 -20.14 -4.75
C GLN A 57 -81.91 -18.89 -3.99
N VAL A 58 -82.84 -18.14 -3.37
CA VAL A 58 -82.51 -16.95 -2.57
C VAL A 58 -81.67 -17.32 -1.35
N ASP A 59 -82.01 -18.40 -0.66
CA ASP A 59 -81.22 -18.89 0.47
C ASP A 59 -79.81 -19.33 0.02
N GLY A 60 -79.71 -20.05 -1.10
CA GLY A 60 -78.42 -20.42 -1.70
C GLY A 60 -77.57 -19.20 -2.08
N ALA A 61 -78.19 -18.17 -2.65
CA ALA A 61 -77.52 -16.91 -2.97
C ALA A 61 -77.03 -16.18 -1.71
N LYS A 62 -77.83 -16.18 -0.64
CA LYS A 62 -77.47 -15.57 0.64
C LYS A 62 -76.26 -16.25 1.28
N GLU A 63 -76.19 -17.57 1.28
CA GLU A 63 -75.04 -18.31 1.80
C GLU A 63 -73.79 -18.09 0.94
N SER A 64 -73.93 -18.07 -0.38
CA SER A 64 -72.84 -17.73 -1.30
C SER A 64 -72.29 -16.33 -1.02
N LEU A 65 -73.17 -15.35 -0.77
CA LEU A 65 -72.79 -13.97 -0.49
C LEU A 65 -72.06 -13.83 0.86
N LYS A 66 -72.45 -14.61 1.88
CA LYS A 66 -71.70 -14.70 3.14
C LYS A 66 -70.29 -15.27 2.92
N ALA A 67 -70.17 -16.35 2.14
CA ALA A 67 -68.88 -16.96 1.83
C ALA A 67 -67.95 -15.99 1.09
N ILE A 68 -68.48 -15.27 0.09
CA ILE A 68 -67.75 -14.22 -0.64
C ILE A 68 -67.27 -13.12 0.32
N ASN A 69 -68.14 -12.64 1.20
CA ASN A 69 -67.76 -11.62 2.18
C ASN A 69 -66.63 -12.09 3.12
N GLN A 70 -66.65 -13.36 3.53
CA GLN A 70 -65.58 -13.91 4.36
C GLN A 70 -64.25 -14.02 3.58
N ASN A 71 -64.31 -14.41 2.31
CA ASN A 71 -63.13 -14.46 1.44
C ASN A 71 -62.54 -13.07 1.24
N ILE A 72 -63.37 -12.05 1.00
CA ILE A 72 -62.92 -10.64 0.88
C ILE A 72 -62.21 -10.19 2.15
N LYS A 73 -62.77 -10.49 3.34
CA LYS A 73 -62.11 -10.16 4.61
C LYS A 73 -60.73 -10.82 4.76
N ASN A 74 -60.60 -12.07 4.32
CA ASN A 74 -59.33 -12.80 4.38
C ASN A 74 -58.31 -12.22 3.38
N ILE A 75 -58.76 -11.88 2.16
CA ILE A 75 -57.92 -11.22 1.14
C ILE A 75 -57.40 -9.87 1.65
N ASN A 76 -58.26 -9.06 2.28
CA ASN A 76 -57.83 -7.77 2.83
C ASN A 76 -56.74 -7.95 3.90
N LYS A 77 -56.87 -8.93 4.80
CA LYS A 77 -55.83 -9.23 5.79
C LYS A 77 -54.50 -9.64 5.15
N ASP A 78 -54.55 -10.45 4.09
CA ASP A 78 -53.35 -10.85 3.35
C ASP A 78 -52.69 -9.66 2.64
N LEU A 79 -53.50 -8.75 2.07
CA LEU A 79 -53.02 -7.52 1.47
C LEU A 79 -52.35 -6.60 2.50
N ASP A 80 -52.97 -6.40 3.67
CA ASP A 80 -52.39 -5.60 4.76
C ASP A 80 -51.05 -6.18 5.22
N PHE A 81 -50.96 -7.52 5.35
CA PHE A 81 -49.71 -8.20 5.71
C PHE A 81 -48.63 -8.04 4.62
N LYS A 82 -49.00 -8.17 3.35
CA LYS A 82 -48.08 -7.93 2.23
C LYS A 82 -47.59 -6.49 2.18
N GLU A 83 -48.45 -5.52 2.47
CA GLU A 83 -48.07 -4.10 2.53
C GLU A 83 -47.03 -3.83 3.64
N GLN A 84 -47.21 -4.43 4.82
CA GLN A 84 -46.24 -4.35 5.91
C GLN A 84 -44.89 -4.97 5.53
N ASN A 85 -44.90 -6.14 4.88
CA ASN A 85 -43.66 -6.77 4.40
C ASN A 85 -42.94 -5.90 3.35
N ILE A 86 -43.68 -5.31 2.41
CA ILE A 86 -43.12 -4.40 1.41
C ILE A 86 -42.47 -3.19 2.09
N THR A 87 -43.11 -2.64 3.12
CA THR A 87 -42.57 -1.52 3.90
C THR A 87 -41.27 -1.90 4.60
N SER A 88 -41.23 -3.06 5.26
CA SER A 88 -40.02 -3.56 5.92
C SER A 88 -38.87 -3.81 4.94
N ILE A 89 -39.15 -4.43 3.79
CA ILE A 89 -38.16 -4.64 2.73
C ILE A 89 -37.61 -3.29 2.23
N LYS A 90 -38.47 -2.29 2.06
CA LYS A 90 -38.05 -0.95 1.62
C LYS A 90 -37.07 -0.30 2.61
N GLU A 91 -37.35 -0.41 3.91
CA GLU A 91 -36.44 0.08 4.96
C GLU A 91 -35.10 -0.63 4.94
N GLU A 92 -35.11 -1.96 4.76
CA GLU A 92 -33.88 -2.75 4.67
C GLU A 92 -33.05 -2.37 3.43
N VAL A 93 -33.69 -2.16 2.28
CA VAL A 93 -33.03 -1.70 1.05
C VAL A 93 -32.36 -0.34 1.27
N ILE A 94 -33.04 0.62 1.92
CA ILE A 94 -32.47 1.94 2.24
C ILE A 94 -31.25 1.79 3.17
N ARG A 95 -31.36 0.96 4.21
CA ARG A 95 -30.23 0.68 5.12
C ARG A 95 -29.03 0.10 4.37
N ASN A 96 -29.28 -0.84 3.47
CA ASN A 96 -28.22 -1.46 2.67
C ASN A 96 -27.59 -0.47 1.69
N GLN A 97 -28.37 0.44 1.09
CA GLN A 97 -27.84 1.53 0.25
C GLN A 97 -26.88 2.43 1.03
N ASN A 98 -27.24 2.83 2.25
CA ASN A 98 -26.38 3.66 3.11
C ASN A 98 -25.08 2.92 3.48
N ASN A 99 -25.16 1.64 3.82
CA ASN A 99 -23.97 0.83 4.12
C ASN A 99 -23.03 0.74 2.91
N ILE A 100 -23.57 0.56 1.69
CA ILE A 100 -22.78 0.54 0.45
C ILE A 100 -22.09 1.89 0.22
N GLN A 101 -22.78 3.01 0.50
CA GLN A 101 -22.18 4.34 0.38
C GLN A 101 -20.98 4.50 1.34
N ILE A 102 -21.14 4.13 2.61
CA ILE A 102 -20.05 4.20 3.61
C ILE A 102 -18.86 3.34 3.19
N LEU A 103 -19.10 2.13 2.68
CA LEU A 103 -18.03 1.25 2.19
C LEU A 103 -17.30 1.84 0.97
N SER A 104 -18.03 2.53 0.08
CA SER A 104 -17.45 3.23 -1.07
C SER A 104 -16.53 4.37 -0.61
N GLU A 105 -16.96 5.17 0.36
CA GLU A 105 -16.17 6.25 0.94
C GLU A 105 -14.88 5.73 1.62
N ASP A 106 -14.97 4.67 2.44
CA ASP A 106 -13.81 4.02 3.07
C ASP A 106 -12.82 3.47 2.02
N SER A 107 -13.35 2.87 0.95
CA SER A 107 -12.53 2.37 -0.16
C SER A 107 -11.74 3.49 -0.85
N ASN A 108 -12.38 4.64 -1.10
CA ASN A 108 -11.72 5.80 -1.70
C ASN A 108 -10.61 6.36 -0.80
N ILE A 109 -10.84 6.44 0.51
CA ILE A 109 -9.82 6.88 1.48
C ILE A 109 -8.61 5.93 1.46
N LYS A 110 -8.85 4.63 1.42
CA LYS A 110 -7.77 3.62 1.32
C LYS A 110 -6.96 3.76 0.04
N GLU A 111 -7.61 4.03 -1.09
CA GLU A 111 -6.92 4.26 -2.37
C GLU A 111 -6.02 5.51 -2.33
N GLN A 112 -6.51 6.60 -1.74
CA GLN A 112 -5.71 7.81 -1.55
C GLN A 112 -4.49 7.56 -0.64
N ASN A 113 -4.69 6.84 0.47
CA ASN A 113 -3.60 6.47 1.37
C ASN A 113 -2.55 5.60 0.67
N LEU A 114 -2.97 4.61 -0.11
CA LEU A 114 -2.04 3.78 -0.90
C LEU A 114 -1.24 4.61 -1.91
N THR A 115 -1.89 5.59 -2.54
CA THR A 115 -1.23 6.52 -3.47
C THR A 115 -0.17 7.35 -2.77
N SER A 116 -0.47 7.88 -1.58
CA SER A 116 0.50 8.63 -0.77
C SER A 116 1.68 7.75 -0.32
N ILE A 117 1.42 6.53 0.16
CA ILE A 117 2.47 5.57 0.57
C ILE A 117 3.40 5.26 -0.62
N LYS A 118 2.83 5.08 -1.82
CA LYS A 118 3.61 4.81 -3.04
C LYS A 118 4.54 5.98 -3.40
N ALA A 119 4.07 7.21 -3.25
CA ALA A 119 4.89 8.40 -3.49
C ALA A 119 6.04 8.52 -2.46
N ASP A 120 5.75 8.28 -1.18
CA ASP A 120 6.75 8.27 -0.11
C ASP A 120 7.82 7.20 -0.33
N LEU A 121 7.41 5.99 -0.72
CA LEU A 121 8.33 4.90 -1.01
C LEU A 121 9.24 5.23 -2.19
N SER A 122 8.70 5.85 -3.24
CA SER A 122 9.48 6.28 -4.42
C SER A 122 10.52 7.33 -4.02
N THR A 123 10.13 8.29 -3.17
CA THR A 123 11.05 9.31 -2.64
C THR A 123 12.16 8.69 -1.81
N LYS A 124 11.82 7.78 -0.89
CA LYS A 124 12.81 7.05 -0.07
C LYS A 124 13.76 6.21 -0.92
N GLN A 125 13.26 5.59 -1.99
CA GLN A 125 14.09 4.84 -2.93
C GLN A 125 15.12 5.75 -3.61
N GLN A 126 14.71 6.95 -4.05
CA GLN A 126 15.64 7.91 -4.63
C GLN A 126 16.67 8.40 -3.61
N THR A 127 16.26 8.72 -2.38
CA THR A 127 17.18 9.09 -1.30
C THR A 127 18.21 7.98 -1.03
N PHE A 128 17.79 6.72 -1.02
CA PHE A 128 18.69 5.59 -0.83
C PHE A 128 19.72 5.46 -1.97
N LEU A 129 19.31 5.68 -3.23
CA LEU A 129 20.23 5.70 -4.37
C LEU A 129 21.28 6.80 -4.24
N ASN A 130 20.86 8.02 -3.87
CA ASN A 130 21.79 9.14 -3.66
C ASN A 130 22.78 8.85 -2.53
N ILE A 131 22.32 8.32 -1.39
CA ILE A 131 23.19 7.92 -0.28
C ILE A 131 24.19 6.85 -0.73
N LYS A 132 23.75 5.88 -1.54
CA LYS A 132 24.63 4.84 -2.08
C LYS A 132 25.74 5.45 -2.94
N GLU A 133 25.42 6.42 -3.79
CA GLU A 133 26.41 7.15 -4.60
C GLU A 133 27.40 7.92 -3.73
N ASP A 134 26.92 8.65 -2.71
CA ASP A 134 27.78 9.38 -1.77
C ASP A 134 28.73 8.45 -1.01
N VAL A 135 28.26 7.27 -0.59
CA VAL A 135 29.09 6.26 0.07
C VAL A 135 30.20 5.76 -0.86
N ILE A 136 29.89 5.51 -2.13
CA ILE A 136 30.89 5.09 -3.12
C ILE A 136 31.94 6.19 -3.33
N LEU A 137 31.52 7.45 -3.45
CA LEU A 137 32.44 8.58 -3.60
C LEU A 137 33.34 8.75 -2.37
N ASN A 138 32.78 8.63 -1.17
CA ASN A 138 33.53 8.69 0.06
C ASN A 138 34.54 7.54 0.17
N GLN A 139 34.19 6.34 -0.27
CA GLN A 139 35.13 5.22 -0.33
C GLN A 139 36.33 5.53 -1.24
N GLN A 140 36.08 6.11 -2.43
CA GLN A 140 37.15 6.53 -3.35
C GLN A 140 38.05 7.61 -2.75
N ASN A 141 37.47 8.59 -2.06
CA ASN A 141 38.22 9.64 -1.36
C ASN A 141 39.10 9.06 -0.25
N ILE A 142 38.59 8.10 0.55
CA ILE A 142 39.34 7.39 1.58
C ILE A 142 40.52 6.62 0.96
N ASP A 143 40.30 5.93 -0.15
CA ASP A 143 41.36 5.20 -0.84
C ASP A 143 42.47 6.14 -1.35
N LYS A 144 42.11 7.32 -1.86
CA LYS A 144 43.07 8.35 -2.26
C LYS A 144 43.87 8.90 -1.08
N ILE A 145 43.20 9.24 0.02
CA ILE A 145 43.88 9.69 1.26
C ILE A 145 44.85 8.61 1.76
N LYS A 146 44.46 7.34 1.68
CA LYS A 146 45.34 6.22 2.06
C LYS A 146 46.59 6.13 1.17
N GLN A 147 46.47 6.38 -0.13
CA GLN A 147 47.61 6.47 -1.04
C GLN A 147 48.53 7.65 -0.71
N ASP A 148 47.95 8.83 -0.46
CA ASP A 148 48.70 10.03 -0.08
C ASP A 148 49.46 9.80 1.23
N LEU A 149 48.81 9.22 2.25
CA LEU A 149 49.45 8.88 3.53
C LEU A 149 50.60 7.87 3.36
N ASN A 150 50.45 6.87 2.49
CA ASN A 150 51.54 5.94 2.19
C ASN A 150 52.73 6.64 1.52
N THR A 151 52.45 7.59 0.63
CA THR A 151 53.48 8.40 -0.02
C THR A 151 54.23 9.27 0.99
N TYR A 152 53.50 9.96 1.87
CA TYR A 152 54.11 10.75 2.95
C TYR A 152 54.95 9.90 3.91
N ARG A 153 54.46 8.71 4.27
CA ARG A 153 55.19 7.76 5.10
C ARG A 153 56.52 7.34 4.45
N HIS A 154 56.52 7.05 3.14
CA HIS A 154 57.74 6.70 2.42
C HIS A 154 58.72 7.88 2.37
N ASN A 155 58.24 9.08 2.05
CA ASN A 155 59.07 10.29 2.04
C ASN A 155 59.71 10.56 3.41
N MET A 156 58.96 10.38 4.49
CA MET A 156 59.46 10.57 5.86
C MET A 156 60.54 9.52 6.21
N SER A 157 60.37 8.27 5.78
CA SER A 157 61.40 7.22 5.92
C SER A 157 62.69 7.62 5.22
N ASN A 158 62.59 8.06 3.96
CA ASN A 158 63.75 8.49 3.18
C ASN A 158 64.45 9.69 3.84
N ILE A 159 63.70 10.69 4.32
CA ILE A 159 64.26 11.82 5.06
C ILE A 159 64.99 11.34 6.32
N GLY A 160 64.41 10.39 7.06
CA GLY A 160 65.05 9.76 8.22
C GLY A 160 66.41 9.13 7.87
N GLU A 161 66.45 8.32 6.81
CA GLU A 161 67.69 7.70 6.31
C GLU A 161 68.73 8.75 5.89
N HIS A 162 68.31 9.80 5.18
CA HIS A 162 69.20 10.90 4.79
C HIS A 162 69.78 11.64 6.01
N LEU A 163 68.99 11.86 7.05
CA LEU A 163 69.45 12.49 8.29
C LEU A 163 70.47 11.62 9.03
N GLU A 164 70.26 10.31 9.09
CA GLU A 164 71.24 9.36 9.67
C GLU A 164 72.59 9.44 8.94
N VAL A 165 72.58 9.48 7.61
CA VAL A 165 73.80 9.63 6.79
C VAL A 165 74.50 10.96 7.08
N ILE A 166 73.75 12.07 7.15
CA ILE A 166 74.31 13.40 7.46
C ILE A 166 74.94 13.39 8.86
N LEU A 167 74.28 12.82 9.86
CA LEU A 167 74.79 12.71 11.23
C LEU A 167 76.10 11.90 11.28
N ALA A 168 76.18 10.78 10.55
CA ALA A 168 77.39 9.97 10.46
C ALA A 168 78.55 10.74 9.81
N ASN A 169 78.27 11.47 8.72
CA ASN A 169 79.25 12.31 8.04
C ASN A 169 79.76 13.45 8.93
N LEU A 170 78.86 14.14 9.64
CA LEU A 170 79.22 15.20 10.59
C LEU A 170 80.06 14.67 11.74
N SER A 171 79.70 13.50 12.29
CA SER A 171 80.48 12.83 13.34
C SER A 171 81.90 12.52 12.86
N THR A 172 82.03 11.98 11.65
CA THR A 172 83.32 11.67 11.03
C THR A 172 84.16 12.94 10.81
N ALA A 173 83.54 14.02 10.31
CA ALA A 173 84.21 15.30 10.11
C ALA A 173 84.69 15.90 11.44
N SER A 174 83.87 15.82 12.50
CA SER A 174 84.22 16.28 13.85
C SER A 174 85.44 15.55 14.41
N ILE A 175 85.51 14.21 14.26
CA ILE A 175 86.69 13.42 14.65
C ILE A 175 87.94 13.87 13.88
N LYS A 176 87.82 14.08 12.56
CA LYS A 176 88.94 14.53 11.72
C LYS A 176 89.47 15.89 12.16
N VAL A 177 88.59 16.86 12.42
CA VAL A 177 88.96 18.18 12.94
C VAL A 177 89.66 18.05 14.29
N LYS A 178 89.13 17.23 15.21
CA LYS A 178 89.74 16.98 16.52
C LYS A 178 91.17 16.44 16.40
N ASN A 179 91.38 15.43 15.56
CA ASN A 179 92.70 14.86 15.33
C ASN A 179 93.69 15.88 14.75
N GLN A 180 93.24 16.75 13.83
CA GLN A 180 94.08 17.81 13.28
C GLN A 180 94.45 18.89 14.32
N THR A 181 93.54 19.26 15.21
CA THR A 181 93.85 20.16 16.34
C THR A 181 94.78 19.51 17.35
N ASP A 182 94.65 18.21 17.61
CA ASP A 182 95.53 17.47 18.53
C ASP A 182 96.96 17.35 17.94
N GLU A 183 97.09 17.20 16.62
CA GLU A 183 98.38 17.26 15.92
C GLU A 183 98.97 18.67 15.87
N GLY A 184 98.15 19.71 15.64
CA GLY A 184 98.57 21.12 15.70
C GLY A 184 98.95 21.60 17.12
N SER A 185 98.43 20.95 18.15
CA SER A 185 98.75 21.23 19.56
C SER A 185 100.05 20.57 20.02
N LYS A 186 100.63 19.63 19.24
CA LYS A 186 102.02 19.17 19.42
C LYS A 186 103.01 20.13 18.76
N MET A 187 102.84 21.44 18.94
CA MET A 187 103.89 22.39 18.65
C MET A 187 104.89 22.33 19.82
N SER A 188 105.82 21.38 19.72
CA SER A 188 106.98 21.28 20.61
C SER A 188 107.86 22.51 20.40
N TYR A 189 107.54 23.63 21.05
CA TYR A 189 108.45 24.75 21.15
C TYR A 189 109.71 24.28 21.87
N PRO A 190 110.92 24.58 21.34
CA PRO A 190 112.15 24.14 21.95
C PRO A 190 112.19 24.60 23.41
N PRO A 191 112.54 23.71 24.36
CA PRO A 191 112.55 24.06 25.77
C PRO A 191 113.50 25.23 26.00
N ARG A 192 112.99 26.31 26.60
CA ARG A 192 113.74 27.55 26.83
C ARG A 192 114.46 27.47 28.17
N LYS A 193 115.65 28.08 28.26
CA LYS A 193 116.41 28.13 29.51
C LYS A 193 115.85 29.17 30.51
N SER A 194 115.11 30.18 30.02
CA SER A 194 114.64 31.33 30.80
C SER A 194 113.49 32.07 30.11
N CYS A 195 112.77 32.92 30.85
CA CYS A 195 111.75 33.86 30.37
C CYS A 195 112.31 35.01 29.51
N ARG A 196 113.64 35.23 29.52
CA ARG A 196 114.29 36.41 28.92
C ARG A 196 114.04 36.59 27.41
N ASP A 197 113.89 35.49 26.68
CA ASP A 197 113.71 35.53 25.21
C ASP A 197 112.25 35.27 24.80
N VAL A 198 111.32 35.24 25.75
CA VAL A 198 109.90 34.96 25.49
C VAL A 198 109.25 36.18 24.85
N ASN A 199 109.08 36.10 23.53
CA ASN A 199 108.34 37.10 22.76
C ASN A 199 106.90 36.61 22.59
N SER A 200 105.94 37.36 23.14
CA SER A 200 104.51 37.08 23.02
C SER A 200 103.71 38.39 22.96
N THR A 201 102.55 38.33 22.33
CA THR A 201 101.56 39.41 22.35
C THR A 201 100.78 39.47 23.66
N ASP A 202 100.77 38.37 24.43
CA ASP A 202 100.09 38.29 25.73
C ASP A 202 100.99 38.82 26.84
N GLU A 203 100.39 39.53 27.81
CA GLU A 203 101.12 40.16 28.93
C GLU A 203 101.80 39.12 29.85
N ARG A 204 101.23 37.92 29.94
CA ARG A 204 101.75 36.81 30.74
C ARG A 204 101.60 35.49 29.98
N VAL A 205 102.69 34.74 29.87
CA VAL A 205 102.69 33.44 29.18
C VAL A 205 103.27 32.37 30.07
N VAL A 206 102.59 31.21 30.15
CA VAL A 206 103.14 30.04 30.84
C VAL A 206 104.02 29.25 29.87
N VAL A 207 105.30 29.10 30.21
CA VAL A 207 106.27 28.31 29.43
C VAL A 207 106.80 27.15 30.27
N THR A 208 107.26 26.09 29.60
CA THR A 208 107.98 24.99 30.26
C THR A 208 109.48 25.15 30.01
N LEU A 209 110.27 25.26 31.08
CA LEU A 209 111.72 25.40 30.97
C LEU A 209 112.41 24.06 30.66
N THR A 210 113.68 24.12 30.28
CA THR A 210 114.55 22.93 30.18
C THR A 210 114.66 22.13 31.49
N SER A 211 114.39 22.74 32.65
CA SER A 211 114.33 22.05 33.95
C SER A 211 113.03 21.27 34.19
N GLY A 212 112.03 21.40 33.30
CA GLY A 212 110.70 20.82 33.47
C GLY A 212 109.74 21.66 34.32
N LEU A 213 110.20 22.76 34.93
CA LEU A 213 109.35 23.70 35.66
C LEU A 213 108.46 24.49 34.68
N LYS A 214 107.16 24.57 34.99
CA LYS A 214 106.24 25.49 34.34
C LYS A 214 106.25 26.81 35.09
N VAL A 215 106.55 27.89 34.37
CA VAL A 215 106.68 29.24 34.94
C VAL A 215 105.88 30.23 34.12
N MET A 216 105.35 31.26 34.78
CA MET A 216 104.64 32.36 34.13
C MET A 216 105.62 33.52 33.90
N CYS A 217 105.87 33.85 32.64
CA CYS A 217 106.77 34.92 32.25
C CYS A 217 105.99 36.21 32.01
N ASP A 218 106.44 37.33 32.57
CA ASP A 218 105.95 38.68 32.25
C ASP A 218 106.71 39.23 31.04
N THR A 219 106.00 39.54 29.97
CA THR A 219 106.57 39.98 28.68
C THR A 219 106.64 41.51 28.54
N LYS A 220 106.10 42.27 29.50
CA LYS A 220 106.04 43.74 29.45
C LYS A 220 107.21 44.43 30.16
N THR A 221 107.96 43.71 31.00
CA THR A 221 109.16 44.23 31.64
C THR A 221 110.43 43.86 30.86
N ASP A 222 111.27 44.84 30.52
CA ASP A 222 112.55 44.64 29.81
C ASP A 222 113.47 43.69 30.61
N GLY A 223 113.41 42.40 30.27
CA GLY A 223 114.24 41.36 30.88
C GLY A 223 113.50 40.19 31.53
N GLY A 224 112.16 40.13 31.48
CA GLY A 224 111.38 38.93 31.82
C GLY A 224 111.58 38.44 33.25
N GLY A 225 111.12 39.24 34.22
CA GLY A 225 111.09 38.85 35.63
C GLY A 225 110.20 37.62 35.88
N TRP A 226 110.58 36.83 36.89
CA TRP A 226 109.81 35.67 37.37
C TRP A 226 108.70 36.15 38.31
N ILE A 227 107.50 35.59 38.16
CA ILE A 227 106.46 35.64 39.20
C ILE A 227 106.33 34.25 39.82
#